data_AF-A0A0D7EDD9-F1
#
_entry.id   AF-A0A0D7EDD9-F1
#
_cell.length_a   1.000
_cell.length_b   1.000
_cell.length_c   1.000
_cell.angle_alpha   90.00
_cell.angle_beta   90.00
_cell.angle_gamma   90.00
#
_symmetry.space_group_name_H-M   'P 1'
#
loop_
_entity.id
_entity.type
_entity.pdbx_description
1 polymer ?
#
loop_
_entity_poly.entity_id
_entity_poly.type
_entity_poly.pdbx_seq_one_letter_code
_entity_poly.pdbx_strand_id
1 'polypeptide(L)'
;MTDEAACIADRAGNAALLPHFAPHPQGLQTAGGRVVALDDNERELIGRCAEAECHVDAVSDAERASLQRLVEAGYLLLLPPPAAVPTAPVDVVLSPHIDDAALSLGGAIALRGGVARTLVLNIFSSQSYQTGLRVPAERLDAIALAEDRLAGRLLGYHGHCLGLRGAQDRHRLGVASVMGWSAAAVLAQSQLRDDIELVTGQAAAAIGAALGRAPIADLFAPAAIGGHLDHVIVALAAPHIAARLGVPAERIVLYEDLPYAAADLGGGVALHGRVARLADITATAAIKRSALTVFKTRLRAPQIALCMAHAGRAAKAGAAERRFVTPGVFDMEQP
;
A
#
# COMPACT_ATOMS: atom_id res chain seq x y z
N MET A 1 -0.41 -25.32 0.62
CA MET A 1 -1.47 -24.93 -0.33
C MET A 1 -2.69 -25.78 -0.01
N THR A 2 -3.46 -25.37 0.99
CA THR A 2 -4.81 -25.84 1.35
C THR A 2 -5.26 -24.95 2.51
N ASP A 3 -6.57 -24.66 2.60
CA ASP A 3 -7.26 -23.86 3.64
C ASP A 3 -7.39 -22.32 3.51
N GLU A 4 -7.56 -21.79 2.29
CA GLU A 4 -8.14 -20.42 2.13
C GLU A 4 -9.44 -20.39 1.31
N ALA A 5 -9.99 -21.56 0.96
CA ALA A 5 -11.34 -21.65 0.38
C ALA A 5 -12.40 -21.69 1.50
N ALA A 6 -12.36 -20.72 2.42
CA ALA A 6 -13.52 -20.46 3.25
C ALA A 6 -14.66 -20.06 2.31
N CYS A 7 -15.78 -20.78 2.37
CA CYS A 7 -16.94 -20.54 1.53
C CYS A 7 -17.33 -19.06 1.65
N ILE A 8 -17.51 -18.38 0.52
CA ILE A 8 -17.99 -16.99 0.46
C ILE A 8 -19.32 -16.84 1.22
N ALA A 9 -20.07 -17.94 1.37
CA ALA A 9 -21.31 -18.01 2.13
C ALA A 9 -21.20 -17.58 3.61
N ASP A 10 -20.03 -17.68 4.24
CA ASP A 10 -19.87 -17.38 5.67
C ASP A 10 -19.22 -16.01 5.94
N ARG A 11 -18.93 -15.22 4.90
CA ARG A 11 -18.25 -13.92 5.04
C ARG A 11 -19.25 -12.77 4.93
N ALA A 12 -19.61 -12.19 6.07
CA ALA A 12 -20.24 -10.87 6.11
C ALA A 12 -19.28 -9.83 5.50
N GLY A 13 -19.79 -8.96 4.63
CA GLY A 13 -18.99 -7.94 3.98
C GLY A 13 -19.58 -7.43 2.67
N ASN A 14 -18.72 -6.80 1.88
CA ASN A 14 -19.10 -6.24 0.59
C ASN A 14 -18.29 -6.86 -0.55
N ALA A 15 -18.80 -6.78 -1.77
CA ALA A 15 -18.06 -7.08 -2.99
C ALA A 15 -17.89 -5.79 -3.81
N ALA A 16 -16.68 -5.58 -4.33
CA ALA A 16 -16.36 -4.43 -5.17
C ALA A 16 -15.75 -4.87 -6.49
N LEU A 17 -16.10 -4.18 -7.58
CA LEU A 17 -15.43 -4.37 -8.86
C LEU A 17 -14.00 -3.83 -8.81
N LEU A 18 -13.05 -4.63 -9.28
CA LEU A 18 -11.67 -4.17 -9.41
C LEU A 18 -11.55 -3.08 -10.51
N PRO A 19 -10.71 -2.06 -10.32
CA PRO A 19 -10.65 -0.88 -11.20
C PRO A 19 -10.10 -1.18 -12.61
N HIS A 20 -9.60 -2.40 -12.82
CA HIS A 20 -9.13 -2.89 -14.11
C HIS A 20 -10.27 -3.31 -15.03
N PHE A 21 -11.52 -3.22 -14.58
CA PHE A 21 -12.68 -3.67 -15.32
C PHE A 21 -13.79 -2.62 -15.32
N ALA A 22 -14.61 -2.64 -16.36
CA ALA A 22 -15.80 -1.81 -16.49
C ALA A 22 -16.97 -2.66 -17.04
N PRO A 23 -18.21 -2.40 -16.62
CA PRO A 23 -19.39 -3.03 -17.22
C PRO A 23 -19.44 -2.81 -18.74
N HIS A 24 -19.90 -3.82 -19.48
CA HIS A 24 -20.08 -3.76 -20.92
C HIS A 24 -21.38 -4.50 -21.32
N PRO A 25 -22.12 -4.07 -22.37
CA PRO A 25 -23.38 -4.73 -22.77
C PRO A 25 -23.25 -6.24 -23.02
N GLN A 26 -22.08 -6.69 -23.47
CA GLN A 26 -21.76 -8.10 -23.74
C GLN A 26 -21.04 -8.81 -22.58
N GLY A 27 -20.78 -8.14 -21.46
CA GLY A 27 -20.05 -8.71 -20.33
C GLY A 27 -19.20 -7.69 -19.57
N LEU A 28 -17.89 -7.93 -19.49
CA LEU A 28 -16.95 -7.12 -18.73
C LEU A 28 -15.79 -6.65 -19.63
N GLN A 29 -15.57 -5.35 -19.72
CA GLN A 29 -14.44 -4.79 -20.46
C GLN A 29 -13.22 -4.64 -19.55
N THR A 30 -12.07 -5.15 -19.97
CA THR A 30 -10.79 -4.94 -19.26
C THR A 30 -10.23 -3.56 -19.57
N ALA A 31 -9.32 -3.07 -18.74
CA ALA A 31 -8.61 -1.80 -18.95
C ALA A 31 -7.80 -1.78 -20.28
N GLY A 32 -7.45 -2.96 -20.81
CA GLY A 32 -6.84 -3.13 -22.14
C GLY A 32 -7.83 -3.22 -23.30
N GLY A 33 -9.13 -3.02 -23.06
CA GLY A 33 -10.18 -2.95 -24.08
C GLY A 33 -10.82 -4.28 -24.48
N ARG A 34 -10.29 -5.43 -24.00
CA ARG A 34 -10.88 -6.75 -24.26
C ARG A 34 -12.21 -6.90 -23.53
N VAL A 35 -13.22 -7.45 -24.19
CA VAL A 35 -14.49 -7.84 -23.56
C VAL A 35 -14.45 -9.32 -23.20
N VAL A 36 -14.79 -9.64 -21.95
CA VAL A 36 -15.03 -11.00 -21.45
C VAL A 36 -16.55 -11.21 -21.41
N ALA A 37 -17.04 -12.25 -22.07
CA ALA A 37 -18.45 -12.59 -22.03
C ALA A 37 -18.84 -13.08 -20.64
N LEU A 38 -19.99 -12.61 -20.14
CA LEU A 38 -20.58 -13.00 -18.86
C LEU A 38 -22.05 -13.38 -19.08
N ASP A 39 -22.57 -14.29 -18.26
CA ASP A 39 -24.01 -14.60 -18.26
C ASP A 39 -24.85 -13.43 -17.73
N ASP A 40 -26.17 -13.52 -17.85
CA ASP A 40 -27.07 -12.42 -17.50
C ASP A 40 -27.00 -12.06 -16.01
N ASN A 41 -26.89 -13.05 -15.12
CA ASN A 41 -26.78 -12.86 -13.68
C ASN A 41 -25.44 -12.22 -13.30
N GLU A 42 -24.36 -12.66 -13.92
CA GLU A 42 -23.02 -12.09 -13.74
C GLU A 42 -22.97 -10.64 -14.21
N ARG A 43 -23.60 -10.30 -15.35
CA ARG A 43 -23.66 -8.91 -15.84
C ARG A 43 -24.45 -8.00 -14.90
N GLU A 44 -25.59 -8.46 -14.40
CA GLU A 44 -26.39 -7.69 -13.45
C GLU A 44 -25.61 -7.43 -12.15
N LEU A 45 -24.98 -8.47 -11.59
CA LEU A 45 -24.16 -8.35 -10.39
C LEU A 45 -22.98 -7.39 -10.59
N ILE A 46 -22.26 -7.48 -11.71
CA ILE A 46 -21.19 -6.55 -12.07
C ILE A 46 -21.71 -5.12 -12.20
N GLY A 47 -22.88 -4.92 -12.81
CA GLY A 47 -23.51 -3.61 -12.93
C GLY A 47 -23.72 -2.96 -11.56
N ARG A 48 -24.32 -3.70 -10.62
CA ARG A 48 -24.49 -3.23 -9.24
C ARG A 48 -23.15 -2.91 -8.57
N CYS A 49 -22.16 -3.80 -8.71
CA CYS A 49 -20.88 -3.65 -8.01
C CYS A 49 -19.95 -2.60 -8.65
N ALA A 50 -20.29 -2.10 -9.84
CA ALA A 50 -19.61 -0.98 -10.50
C ALA A 50 -20.16 0.38 -10.03
N GLU A 51 -21.43 0.44 -9.64
CA GLU A 51 -22.06 1.65 -9.12
C GLU A 51 -21.74 1.86 -7.63
N ALA A 52 -21.71 0.78 -6.84
CA ALA A 52 -21.43 0.81 -5.41
C ALA A 52 -20.87 -0.53 -4.91
N GLU A 53 -20.34 -0.56 -3.68
CA GLU A 53 -20.02 -1.82 -3.01
C GLU A 53 -21.31 -2.65 -2.81
N CYS A 54 -21.33 -3.90 -3.30
CA CYS A 54 -22.46 -4.82 -3.17
C CYS A 54 -22.42 -5.52 -1.80
N HIS A 55 -23.45 -5.38 -0.97
CA HIS A 55 -23.55 -6.17 0.27
C HIS A 55 -23.72 -7.66 -0.06
N VAL A 56 -22.80 -8.50 0.41
CA VAL A 56 -22.82 -9.96 0.13
C VAL A 56 -24.09 -10.62 0.67
N ASP A 57 -24.61 -10.12 1.79
CA ASP A 57 -25.83 -10.64 2.42
C ASP A 57 -27.11 -10.26 1.66
N ALA A 58 -27.04 -9.27 0.76
CA ALA A 58 -28.16 -8.86 -0.09
C ALA A 58 -28.23 -9.64 -1.41
N VAL A 59 -27.24 -10.50 -1.68
CA VAL A 59 -27.17 -11.33 -2.89
C VAL A 59 -28.06 -12.56 -2.70
N SER A 60 -28.93 -12.85 -3.67
CA SER A 60 -29.81 -14.01 -3.61
C SER A 60 -29.03 -15.33 -3.68
N ASP A 61 -29.64 -16.43 -3.25
CA ASP A 61 -29.01 -17.76 -3.32
C ASP A 61 -28.64 -18.16 -4.77
N ALA A 62 -29.44 -17.73 -5.76
CA ALA A 62 -29.17 -17.96 -7.17
C ALA A 62 -27.93 -17.18 -7.67
N GLU A 63 -27.70 -15.97 -7.15
CA GLU A 63 -26.57 -15.12 -7.54
C GLU A 63 -25.28 -15.46 -6.79
N ARG A 64 -25.36 -16.17 -5.66
CA ARG A 64 -24.19 -16.55 -4.83
C ARG A 64 -23.16 -17.34 -5.63
N ALA A 65 -23.60 -18.23 -6.51
CA ALA A 65 -22.71 -18.98 -7.40
C ALA A 65 -22.00 -18.06 -8.41
N SER A 66 -22.69 -17.05 -8.96
CA SER A 66 -22.10 -16.05 -9.86
C SER A 66 -21.11 -15.16 -9.12
N LEU A 67 -21.45 -14.67 -7.92
CA LEU A 67 -20.53 -13.92 -7.06
C LEU A 67 -19.23 -14.71 -6.83
N GLN A 68 -19.36 -16.00 -6.47
CA GLN A 68 -18.20 -16.85 -6.23
C GLN A 68 -17.33 -17.00 -7.46
N ARG A 69 -17.90 -17.29 -8.64
CA ARG A 69 -17.15 -17.37 -9.89
C ARG A 69 -16.42 -16.06 -10.21
N LEU A 70 -17.07 -14.91 -10.02
CA LEU A 70 -16.49 -13.60 -10.32
C LEU A 70 -15.36 -13.23 -9.36
N VAL A 71 -15.45 -13.64 -8.09
CA VAL A 71 -14.37 -13.48 -7.08
C VAL A 71 -13.21 -14.41 -7.41
N GLU A 72 -13.47 -15.69 -7.70
CA GLU A 72 -12.45 -16.68 -8.09
C GLU A 72 -11.74 -16.29 -9.39
N ALA A 73 -12.46 -15.71 -10.34
CA ALA A 73 -11.90 -15.15 -11.58
C ALA A 73 -11.10 -13.84 -11.37
N GLY A 74 -11.16 -13.25 -10.17
CA GLY A 74 -10.46 -12.03 -9.83
C GLY A 74 -11.00 -10.79 -10.55
N TYR A 75 -12.32 -10.74 -10.77
CA TYR A 75 -13.05 -9.56 -11.24
C TYR A 75 -13.63 -8.76 -10.08
N LEU A 76 -14.20 -9.47 -9.10
CA LEU A 76 -14.68 -8.89 -7.85
C LEU A 76 -13.69 -9.16 -6.71
N LEU A 77 -13.67 -8.24 -5.75
CA LEU A 77 -12.94 -8.36 -4.50
C LEU A 77 -13.92 -8.34 -3.34
N LEU A 78 -13.77 -9.28 -2.41
CA LEU A 78 -14.50 -9.23 -1.14
C LEU A 78 -13.80 -8.29 -0.17
N LEU A 79 -14.56 -7.34 0.35
CA LEU A 79 -14.13 -6.31 1.29
C LEU A 79 -14.73 -6.59 2.67
N PRO A 80 -14.00 -6.30 3.76
CA PRO A 80 -14.59 -6.29 5.08
C PRO A 80 -15.70 -5.22 5.15
N PRO A 81 -16.64 -5.35 6.10
CA PRO A 81 -17.60 -4.29 6.37
C PRO A 81 -16.86 -2.97 6.65
N PRO A 82 -17.47 -1.81 6.34
CA PRO A 82 -16.86 -0.53 6.67
C PRO A 82 -16.50 -0.43 8.14
N ALA A 83 -15.21 -0.28 8.43
CA ALA A 83 -14.74 -0.03 9.78
C ALA A 83 -15.16 1.39 10.21
N ALA A 84 -15.60 1.52 11.47
CA ALA A 84 -15.73 2.83 12.08
C ALA A 84 -14.36 3.52 12.13
N VAL A 85 -14.31 4.81 11.80
CA VAL A 85 -13.04 5.57 11.84
C VAL A 85 -12.69 5.82 13.30
N PRO A 86 -11.54 5.32 13.81
CA PRO A 86 -11.15 5.58 15.19
C PRO A 86 -10.91 7.08 15.42
N THR A 87 -11.27 7.58 16.60
CA THR A 87 -10.94 8.95 17.06
C THR A 87 -9.56 9.02 17.74
N ALA A 88 -8.77 7.95 17.62
CA ALA A 88 -7.49 7.73 18.27
C ALA A 88 -6.35 8.54 17.63
N PRO A 89 -5.16 8.58 18.26
CA PRO A 89 -3.91 9.01 17.60
C PRO A 89 -3.74 8.34 16.23
N VAL A 90 -3.13 9.07 15.30
CA VAL A 90 -3.04 8.64 13.90
C VAL A 90 -1.62 8.25 13.55
N ASP A 91 -1.42 7.02 13.08
CA ASP A 91 -0.17 6.63 12.44
C ASP A 91 -0.11 7.25 11.05
N VAL A 92 1.02 7.86 10.72
CA VAL A 92 1.26 8.44 9.41
C VAL A 92 2.35 7.64 8.72
N VAL A 93 2.03 7.09 7.55
CA VAL A 93 2.99 6.35 6.72
C VAL A 93 3.35 7.18 5.50
N LEU A 94 4.62 7.55 5.39
CA LEU A 94 5.18 8.19 4.19
C LEU A 94 5.54 7.09 3.19
N SER A 95 4.67 6.88 2.20
CA SER A 95 4.85 5.88 1.14
C SER A 95 5.47 6.56 -0.09
N PRO A 96 6.67 6.18 -0.56
CA PRO A 96 7.26 6.78 -1.76
C PRO A 96 6.34 6.64 -2.98
N HIS A 97 5.84 5.43 -3.25
CA HIS A 97 4.93 5.13 -4.36
C HIS A 97 3.61 4.52 -3.87
N ILE A 98 2.66 4.41 -4.80
CA ILE A 98 1.42 3.68 -4.58
C ILE A 98 1.73 2.19 -4.61
N ASP A 99 1.84 1.57 -3.42
CA ASP A 99 1.96 0.13 -3.12
C ASP A 99 2.96 -0.13 -1.97
N ASP A 100 3.99 0.71 -1.83
CA ASP A 100 5.10 0.52 -0.87
C ASP A 100 4.64 0.31 0.56
N ALA A 101 3.68 1.10 1.05
CA ALA A 101 3.12 0.95 2.38
C ALA A 101 2.42 -0.42 2.55
N ALA A 102 1.64 -0.87 1.57
CA ALA A 102 0.99 -2.17 1.63
C ALA A 102 2.00 -3.32 1.52
N LEU A 103 3.04 -3.18 0.69
CA LEU A 103 4.12 -4.14 0.54
C LEU A 103 4.93 -4.31 1.82
N SER A 104 5.31 -3.20 2.43
CA SER A 104 6.29 -3.18 3.53
C SER A 104 5.64 -3.28 4.91
N LEU A 105 4.42 -2.75 5.06
CA LEU A 105 3.72 -2.61 6.35
C LEU A 105 2.28 -3.13 6.33
N GLY A 106 1.79 -3.72 5.24
CA GLY A 106 0.38 -4.05 5.10
C GLY A 106 -0.15 -4.95 6.23
N GLY A 107 0.65 -5.90 6.71
CA GLY A 107 0.27 -6.77 7.82
C GLY A 107 0.16 -6.01 9.14
N ALA A 108 1.15 -5.16 9.45
CA ALA A 108 1.18 -4.32 10.65
C ALA A 108 0.07 -3.27 10.64
N ILE A 109 -0.23 -2.66 9.49
CA ILE A 109 -1.34 -1.72 9.33
C ILE A 109 -2.68 -2.41 9.63
N ALA A 110 -2.90 -3.60 9.05
CA ALA A 110 -4.13 -4.36 9.27
C ALA A 110 -4.32 -4.78 10.75
N LEU A 111 -3.24 -5.08 11.48
CA LEU A 111 -3.31 -5.37 12.91
C LEU A 111 -3.73 -4.14 13.72
N ARG A 112 -3.23 -2.97 13.34
CA ARG A 112 -3.47 -1.71 14.06
C ARG A 112 -4.82 -1.08 13.74
N GLY A 113 -5.52 -1.53 12.69
CA GLY A 113 -6.84 -0.99 12.31
C GLY A 113 -7.90 -1.00 13.41
N GLY A 114 -7.74 -1.82 14.46
CA GLY A 114 -8.59 -1.80 15.66
C GLY A 114 -8.14 -0.85 16.80
N VAL A 115 -6.95 -0.25 16.69
CA VAL A 115 -6.28 0.49 17.78
C VAL A 115 -5.94 1.92 17.38
N ALA A 116 -5.47 2.15 16.15
CA ALA A 116 -5.09 3.45 15.63
C ALA A 116 -5.67 3.67 14.24
N ARG A 117 -5.93 4.93 13.90
CA ARG A 117 -6.21 5.31 12.52
C ARG A 117 -4.89 5.37 11.77
N THR A 118 -4.84 4.85 10.55
CA THR A 118 -3.65 4.96 9.69
C THR A 118 -3.92 5.86 8.49
N LEU A 119 -3.08 6.89 8.32
CA LEU A 119 -3.00 7.70 7.11
C LEU A 119 -1.78 7.26 6.30
N VAL A 120 -2.01 6.76 5.08
CA VAL A 120 -0.94 6.49 4.11
C VAL A 120 -0.85 7.68 3.17
N LEU A 121 0.32 8.31 3.11
CA LEU A 121 0.60 9.42 2.21
C LEU A 121 1.52 8.94 1.08
N ASN A 122 0.96 8.70 -0.09
CA ASN A 122 1.67 8.35 -1.31
C ASN A 122 2.30 9.62 -1.91
N ILE A 123 3.61 9.76 -1.78
CA ILE A 123 4.36 10.97 -2.12
C ILE A 123 4.45 11.12 -3.64
N PHE A 124 5.09 10.18 -4.32
CA PHE A 124 5.30 10.19 -5.76
C PHE A 124 4.24 9.34 -6.46
N SER A 125 2.98 9.76 -6.32
CA SER A 125 1.81 8.99 -6.76
C SER A 125 1.49 9.13 -8.25
N SER A 126 2.19 9.97 -9.00
CA SER A 126 2.07 10.07 -10.47
C SER A 126 3.29 9.42 -11.11
N GLN A 127 3.09 8.31 -11.81
CA GLN A 127 4.20 7.51 -12.36
C GLN A 127 3.79 6.85 -13.67
N SER A 128 4.60 7.05 -14.72
CA SER A 128 4.42 6.38 -16.01
C SER A 128 4.80 4.89 -15.98
N TYR A 129 5.62 4.48 -15.01
CA TYR A 129 6.16 3.14 -14.89
C TYR A 129 5.12 2.11 -14.49
N GLN A 130 5.05 1.00 -15.22
CA GLN A 130 4.14 -0.11 -14.95
C GLN A 130 4.91 -1.42 -15.01
N THR A 131 4.86 -2.20 -13.93
CA THR A 131 5.44 -3.54 -13.92
C THR A 131 4.39 -4.58 -14.28
N GLY A 132 3.15 -4.47 -13.81
CA GLY A 132 2.13 -5.50 -13.93
C GLY A 132 1.30 -5.38 -15.21
N LEU A 133 -0.01 -5.25 -15.02
CA LEU A 133 -0.98 -4.96 -16.07
C LEU A 133 -0.67 -3.62 -16.69
N ARG A 134 -0.43 -3.62 -18.01
CA ARG A 134 -0.27 -2.40 -18.79
C ARG A 134 -1.63 -1.81 -19.12
N VAL A 135 -1.82 -0.54 -18.76
CA VAL A 135 -2.98 0.27 -19.08
C VAL A 135 -2.55 1.53 -19.85
N PRO A 136 -3.46 2.19 -20.59
CA PRO A 136 -3.18 3.47 -21.22
C PRO A 136 -2.70 4.51 -20.19
N ALA A 137 -1.71 5.33 -20.58
CA ALA A 137 -1.03 6.25 -19.66
C ALA A 137 -2.01 7.26 -19.03
N GLU A 138 -2.99 7.72 -19.79
CA GLU A 138 -4.05 8.63 -19.37
C GLU A 138 -5.01 8.03 -18.33
N ARG A 139 -5.02 6.70 -18.17
CA ARG A 139 -5.85 5.99 -17.17
C ARG A 139 -5.05 5.48 -15.97
N LEU A 140 -3.72 5.45 -16.07
CA LEU A 140 -2.86 4.77 -15.08
C LEU A 140 -3.02 5.35 -13.68
N ASP A 141 -2.91 6.66 -13.53
CA ASP A 141 -2.99 7.31 -12.21
C ASP A 141 -4.37 7.10 -11.58
N ALA A 142 -5.45 7.17 -12.37
CA ALA A 142 -6.81 6.92 -11.91
C ALA A 142 -7.01 5.46 -11.44
N ILE A 143 -6.47 4.50 -12.18
CA ILE A 143 -6.52 3.08 -11.80
C ILE A 143 -5.67 2.84 -10.54
N ALA A 144 -4.45 3.35 -10.48
CA ALA A 144 -3.57 3.18 -9.32
C ALA A 144 -4.18 3.80 -8.04
N LEU A 145 -4.83 4.96 -8.15
CA LEU A 145 -5.55 5.55 -7.02
C LEU A 145 -6.73 4.68 -6.56
N ALA A 146 -7.45 4.06 -7.50
CA ALA A 146 -8.52 3.14 -7.15
C ALA A 146 -7.99 1.82 -6.55
N GLU A 147 -6.83 1.33 -6.99
CA GLU A 147 -6.13 0.20 -6.37
C GLU A 147 -5.77 0.52 -4.92
N ASP A 148 -5.14 1.67 -4.66
CA ASP A 148 -4.79 2.14 -3.31
C ASP A 148 -6.00 2.24 -2.38
N ARG A 149 -7.12 2.78 -2.88
CA ARG A 149 -8.37 2.85 -2.10
C ARG A 149 -8.88 1.48 -1.70
N LEU A 150 -8.91 0.51 -2.62
CA LEU A 150 -9.37 -0.85 -2.31
C LEU A 150 -8.40 -1.58 -1.37
N ALA A 151 -7.09 -1.40 -1.55
CA ALA A 151 -6.10 -1.92 -0.62
C ALA A 151 -6.25 -1.28 0.77
N GLY A 152 -6.52 0.02 0.85
CA GLY A 152 -6.85 0.73 2.08
C GLY A 152 -8.12 0.21 2.77
N ARG A 153 -9.16 -0.14 2.00
CA ARG A 153 -10.36 -0.81 2.52
C ARG A 153 -10.05 -2.16 3.15
N LEU A 154 -9.19 -2.96 2.53
CA LEU A 154 -8.76 -4.26 3.07
C LEU A 154 -7.87 -4.10 4.31
N LEU A 155 -6.89 -3.20 4.26
CA LEU A 155 -5.86 -3.07 5.29
C LEU A 155 -6.25 -2.11 6.42
N GLY A 156 -7.33 -1.35 6.28
CA GLY A 156 -7.80 -0.40 7.30
C GLY A 156 -7.02 0.92 7.33
N TYR A 157 -6.48 1.37 6.20
CA TYR A 157 -5.85 2.70 6.09
C TYR A 157 -6.64 3.64 5.18
N HIS A 158 -6.42 4.94 5.38
CA HIS A 158 -6.87 5.98 4.47
C HIS A 158 -5.69 6.47 3.61
N GLY A 159 -5.78 6.30 2.30
CA GLY A 159 -4.77 6.76 1.36
C GLY A 159 -4.95 8.23 0.96
N HIS A 160 -3.84 8.97 0.82
CA HIS A 160 -3.80 10.31 0.23
C HIS A 160 -2.62 10.39 -0.73
N CYS A 161 -2.82 11.01 -1.89
CA CYS A 161 -1.82 11.12 -2.95
C CYS A 161 -1.39 12.57 -3.12
N LEU A 162 -0.08 12.85 -3.05
CA LEU A 162 0.45 14.20 -3.28
C LEU A 162 0.54 14.57 -4.77
N GLY A 163 0.52 13.58 -5.67
CA GLY A 163 0.60 13.81 -7.12
C GLY A 163 1.99 14.19 -7.61
N LEU A 164 3.04 14.07 -6.79
CA LEU A 164 4.40 14.28 -7.27
C LEU A 164 4.76 13.21 -8.30
N ARG A 165 5.49 13.62 -9.34
CA ARG A 165 5.99 12.70 -10.37
C ARG A 165 7.12 11.86 -9.82
N GLY A 166 7.18 10.56 -10.10
CA GLY A 166 8.32 9.70 -9.72
C GLY A 166 9.65 10.11 -10.36
N ALA A 167 10.77 9.65 -9.81
CA ALA A 167 12.12 10.01 -10.26
C ALA A 167 12.37 9.78 -11.75
N GLN A 168 11.81 8.71 -12.33
CA GLN A 168 11.94 8.41 -13.76
C GLN A 168 11.37 9.52 -14.62
N ASP A 169 10.21 10.06 -14.25
CA ASP A 169 9.51 11.12 -14.99
C ASP A 169 10.07 12.50 -14.65
N ARG A 170 10.41 12.73 -13.38
CA ARG A 170 10.93 14.01 -12.87
C ARG A 170 12.33 14.32 -13.38
N HIS A 171 13.19 13.30 -13.45
CA HIS A 171 14.61 13.42 -13.83
C HIS A 171 14.95 12.74 -15.16
N ARG A 172 13.96 12.19 -15.88
CA ARG A 172 14.15 11.47 -17.16
C ARG A 172 15.16 10.33 -17.05
N LEU A 173 15.15 9.64 -15.92
CA LEU A 173 16.07 8.54 -15.63
C LEU A 173 15.54 7.22 -16.19
N GLY A 174 16.45 6.39 -16.69
CA GLY A 174 16.13 5.00 -16.99
C GLY A 174 15.82 4.20 -15.72
N VAL A 175 15.10 3.08 -15.87
CA VAL A 175 14.67 2.23 -14.73
C VAL A 175 15.84 1.75 -13.87
N ALA A 176 17.01 1.45 -14.45
CA ALA A 176 18.18 1.07 -13.67
C ALA A 176 18.82 2.24 -12.92
N SER A 177 18.71 3.46 -13.47
CA SER A 177 19.36 4.66 -12.96
C SER A 177 18.66 5.27 -11.74
N VAL A 178 17.45 4.82 -11.41
CA VAL A 178 16.77 5.21 -10.17
C VAL A 178 17.21 4.38 -8.96
N MET A 179 18.00 3.33 -9.14
CA MET A 179 18.44 2.44 -8.06
C MET A 179 19.89 2.74 -7.61
N GLY A 180 20.27 2.24 -6.42
CA GLY A 180 21.65 2.31 -5.92
C GLY A 180 22.08 3.68 -5.36
N TRP A 181 21.15 4.60 -5.15
CA TRP A 181 21.43 5.89 -4.56
C TRP A 181 21.71 5.76 -3.05
N SER A 182 22.76 6.45 -2.61
CA SER A 182 23.06 6.63 -1.18
C SER A 182 22.59 8.01 -0.71
N ALA A 183 22.34 8.14 0.59
CA ALA A 183 22.04 9.43 1.20
C ALA A 183 23.10 10.50 0.88
N ALA A 184 24.39 10.14 0.95
CA ALA A 184 25.49 11.05 0.65
C ALA A 184 25.46 11.52 -0.83
N ALA A 185 25.17 10.62 -1.77
CA ALA A 185 25.08 10.97 -3.19
C ALA A 185 23.90 11.91 -3.48
N VAL A 186 22.74 11.69 -2.84
CA VAL A 186 21.57 12.56 -2.95
C VAL A 186 21.88 13.95 -2.37
N LEU A 187 22.46 14.01 -1.16
CA LEU A 187 22.79 15.28 -0.50
C LEU A 187 23.89 16.08 -1.20
N ALA A 188 24.74 15.43 -2.00
CA ALA A 188 25.77 16.10 -2.79
C ALA A 188 25.20 16.90 -3.98
N GLN A 189 23.96 16.65 -4.41
CA GLN A 189 23.36 17.28 -5.58
C GLN A 189 22.30 18.30 -5.16
N SER A 190 22.47 19.57 -5.58
CA SER A 190 21.54 20.65 -5.23
C SER A 190 20.11 20.34 -5.66
N GLN A 191 19.92 19.89 -6.90
CA GLN A 191 18.59 19.56 -7.44
C GLN A 191 17.85 18.50 -6.61
N LEU A 192 18.56 17.50 -6.08
CA LEU A 192 17.94 16.46 -5.26
C LEU A 192 17.68 16.93 -3.82
N ARG A 193 18.42 17.92 -3.32
CA ARG A 193 18.07 18.60 -2.07
C ARG A 193 16.80 19.44 -2.23
N ASP A 194 16.59 20.06 -3.40
CA ASP A 194 15.35 20.78 -3.69
C ASP A 194 14.14 19.82 -3.70
N ASP A 195 14.31 18.59 -4.21
CA ASP A 195 13.28 17.55 -4.11
C ASP A 195 12.94 17.19 -2.64
N ILE A 196 13.95 17.10 -1.76
CA ILE A 196 13.73 16.84 -0.32
C ILE A 196 12.92 17.96 0.32
N GLU A 197 13.25 19.22 0.04
CA GLU A 197 12.50 20.37 0.56
C GLU A 197 11.08 20.43 0.01
N LEU A 198 10.89 20.12 -1.28
CA LEU A 198 9.58 20.04 -1.91
C LEU A 198 8.69 18.99 -1.22
N VAL A 199 9.21 17.77 -1.06
CA VAL A 199 8.52 16.68 -0.36
C VAL A 199 8.21 17.09 1.08
N THR A 200 9.17 17.69 1.78
CA THR A 200 8.99 18.15 3.16
C THR A 200 7.84 19.16 3.28
N GLY A 201 7.79 20.15 2.38
CA GLY A 201 6.75 21.17 2.37
C GLY A 201 5.37 20.60 2.09
N GLN A 202 5.24 19.84 1.00
CA GLN A 202 3.94 19.32 0.58
C GLN A 202 3.41 18.25 1.52
N ALA A 203 4.26 17.34 2.00
CA ALA A 203 3.84 16.29 2.92
C ALA A 203 3.37 16.87 4.25
N ALA A 204 4.14 17.78 4.87
CA ALA A 204 3.73 18.40 6.12
C ALA A 204 2.41 19.17 5.98
N ALA A 205 2.21 19.91 4.88
CA ALA A 205 0.96 20.61 4.62
C ALA A 205 -0.22 19.64 4.43
N ALA A 206 -0.05 18.56 3.66
CA ALA A 206 -1.11 17.57 3.42
C ALA A 206 -1.48 16.81 4.70
N ILE A 207 -0.49 16.42 5.51
CA ILE A 207 -0.72 15.75 6.80
C ILE A 207 -1.45 16.70 7.76
N GLY A 208 -0.98 17.96 7.87
CA GLY A 208 -1.65 18.97 8.70
C GLY A 208 -3.11 19.20 8.30
N ALA A 209 -3.38 19.26 6.99
CA ALA A 209 -4.75 19.39 6.47
C ALA A 209 -5.62 18.15 6.76
N ALA A 210 -5.06 16.94 6.60
CA ALA A 210 -5.79 15.68 6.78
C ALA A 210 -6.08 15.35 8.25
N LEU A 211 -5.17 15.72 9.17
CA LEU A 211 -5.27 15.41 10.60
C LEU A 211 -5.89 16.55 11.40
N GLY A 212 -5.78 17.80 10.93
CA GLY A 212 -6.19 18.97 11.69
C GLY A 212 -5.42 19.06 13.01
N ARG A 213 -6.10 18.75 14.12
CA ARG A 213 -5.52 18.74 15.48
C ARG A 213 -5.28 17.34 16.05
N ALA A 214 -5.59 16.28 15.29
CA ALA A 214 -5.37 14.92 15.77
C ALA A 214 -3.86 14.67 15.98
N PRO A 215 -3.45 14.11 17.13
CA PRO A 215 -2.04 13.84 17.38
C PRO A 215 -1.55 12.70 16.48
N ILE A 216 -0.33 12.85 15.97
CA ILE A 216 0.36 11.76 15.29
C ILE A 216 0.87 10.81 16.37
N ALA A 217 0.52 9.53 16.23
CA ALA A 217 1.18 8.46 16.95
C ALA A 217 2.58 8.33 16.36
N ASP A 218 2.79 7.44 15.40
CA ASP A 218 4.11 7.23 14.83
C ASP A 218 4.18 7.75 13.39
N LEU A 219 5.36 8.26 13.01
CA LEU A 219 5.66 8.64 11.63
C LEU A 219 6.53 7.55 11.00
N PHE A 220 5.92 6.72 10.16
CA PHE A 220 6.61 5.69 9.41
C PHE A 220 7.20 6.26 8.13
N ALA A 221 8.45 5.93 7.84
CA ALA A 221 9.17 6.31 6.63
C ALA A 221 9.99 5.13 6.11
N PRO A 222 10.34 5.09 4.81
CA PRO A 222 11.18 4.03 4.26
C PRO A 222 12.58 4.03 4.88
N ALA A 223 13.18 2.86 5.06
CA ALA A 223 14.62 2.73 5.27
C ALA A 223 15.42 2.95 3.96
N ALA A 224 14.71 3.03 2.83
CA ALA A 224 15.22 3.17 1.48
C ALA A 224 16.13 2.01 1.02
N ILE A 225 15.93 0.81 1.58
CA ILE A 225 16.65 -0.40 1.18
C ILE A 225 16.48 -0.61 -0.34
N GLY A 226 17.57 -0.95 -1.03
CA GLY A 226 17.64 -0.97 -2.51
C GLY A 226 18.10 0.35 -3.13
N GLY A 227 18.09 1.46 -2.39
CA GLY A 227 18.58 2.75 -2.84
C GLY A 227 17.78 3.35 -3.99
N HIS A 228 16.47 3.10 -4.04
CA HIS A 228 15.60 3.79 -5.00
C HIS A 228 15.60 5.30 -4.68
N LEU A 229 15.87 6.17 -5.66
CA LEU A 229 16.05 7.61 -5.47
C LEU A 229 14.87 8.24 -4.71
N ASP A 230 13.63 7.97 -5.13
CA ASP A 230 12.44 8.47 -4.44
C ASP A 230 12.34 7.99 -2.98
N HIS A 231 12.69 6.73 -2.66
CA HIS A 231 12.68 6.24 -1.28
C HIS A 231 13.73 6.95 -0.45
N VAL A 232 14.94 7.18 -1.00
CA VAL A 232 16.00 7.90 -0.31
C VAL A 232 15.57 9.35 -0.04
N ILE A 233 14.92 10.02 -1.00
CA ILE A 233 14.39 11.37 -0.81
C ILE A 233 13.35 11.40 0.32
N VAL A 234 12.39 10.47 0.35
CA VAL A 234 11.36 10.42 1.42
C VAL A 234 12.01 10.11 2.77
N ALA A 235 12.95 9.17 2.83
CA ALA A 235 13.67 8.84 4.05
C ALA A 235 14.45 10.05 4.60
N LEU A 236 15.08 10.84 3.73
CA LEU A 236 15.79 12.07 4.11
C LEU A 236 14.84 13.22 4.48
N ALA A 237 13.66 13.29 3.87
CA ALA A 237 12.63 14.29 4.19
C ALA A 237 11.94 14.02 5.54
N ALA A 238 11.83 12.76 5.96
CA ALA A 238 11.05 12.36 7.14
C ALA A 238 11.41 13.10 8.44
N PRO A 239 12.68 13.30 8.82
CA PRO A 239 13.04 14.10 10.00
C PRO A 239 12.59 15.56 9.91
N HIS A 240 12.64 16.16 8.71
CA HIS A 240 12.20 17.54 8.51
C HIS A 240 10.67 17.66 8.54
N ILE A 241 9.96 16.67 7.99
CA ILE A 241 8.49 16.56 8.09
C ILE A 241 8.08 16.43 9.56
N ALA A 242 8.73 15.53 10.30
CA ALA A 242 8.48 15.33 11.73
C ALA A 242 8.67 16.63 12.52
N ALA A 243 9.78 17.33 12.30
CA ALA A 243 10.06 18.61 12.95
C ALA A 243 8.98 19.67 12.65
N ARG A 244 8.51 19.79 11.40
CA ARG A 244 7.44 20.73 11.01
C ARG A 244 6.08 20.38 11.64
N LEU A 245 5.84 19.10 11.90
CA LEU A 245 4.59 18.60 12.51
C LEU A 245 4.67 18.49 14.03
N GLY A 246 5.82 18.83 14.65
CA GLY A 246 6.03 18.67 16.09
C GLY A 246 6.09 17.21 16.55
N VAL A 247 6.40 16.27 15.64
CA VAL A 247 6.58 14.86 15.96
C VAL A 247 8.01 14.64 16.47
N PRO A 248 8.20 14.10 17.69
CA PRO A 248 9.52 13.83 18.22
C PRO A 248 10.31 12.83 17.36
N ALA A 249 11.63 13.00 17.26
CA ALA A 249 12.48 12.19 16.40
C ALA A 249 12.44 10.68 16.75
N GLU A 250 12.18 10.37 18.01
CA GLU A 250 12.05 9.02 18.54
C GLU A 250 10.76 8.30 18.12
N ARG A 251 9.76 9.04 17.62
CA ARG A 251 8.54 8.50 17.01
C ARG A 251 8.63 8.32 15.49
N ILE A 252 9.79 8.60 14.90
CA ILE A 252 10.07 8.27 13.51
C ILE A 252 10.48 6.80 13.45
N VAL A 253 9.70 5.99 12.74
CA VAL A 253 9.93 4.56 12.54
C VAL A 253 10.35 4.33 11.09
N LEU A 254 11.51 3.70 10.87
CA LEU A 254 11.90 3.32 9.50
C LEU A 254 11.40 1.90 9.21
N TYR A 255 10.68 1.68 8.11
CA TYR A 255 10.23 0.35 7.71
C TYR A 255 11.19 -0.29 6.71
N GLU A 256 11.28 -1.62 6.73
CA GLU A 256 12.04 -2.38 5.73
C GLU A 256 11.33 -2.36 4.37
N ASP A 257 11.97 -1.79 3.35
CA ASP A 257 11.38 -1.65 2.01
C ASP A 257 11.27 -3.00 1.28
N LEU A 258 10.05 -3.40 0.94
CA LEU A 258 9.77 -4.58 0.12
C LEU A 258 9.29 -4.16 -1.28
N PRO A 259 9.72 -4.85 -2.36
CA PRO A 259 10.41 -6.15 -2.38
C PRO A 259 11.94 -6.06 -2.25
N TYR A 260 12.52 -4.87 -2.11
CA TYR A 260 13.97 -4.66 -2.23
C TYR A 260 14.78 -5.48 -1.21
N ALA A 261 14.38 -5.46 0.06
CA ALA A 261 15.03 -6.25 1.10
C ALA A 261 14.87 -7.76 0.86
N ALA A 262 13.73 -8.22 0.34
CA ALA A 262 13.49 -9.62 0.02
C ALA A 262 14.33 -10.13 -1.17
N ALA A 263 14.78 -9.22 -2.03
CA ALA A 263 15.67 -9.48 -3.15
C ALA A 263 17.16 -9.23 -2.81
N ASP A 264 17.49 -9.08 -1.53
CA ASP A 264 18.84 -8.83 -1.01
C ASP A 264 19.52 -7.60 -1.67
N LEU A 265 18.73 -6.59 -2.04
CA LEU A 265 19.27 -5.36 -2.62
C LEU A 265 19.85 -4.46 -1.53
N GLY A 266 21.13 -4.11 -1.67
CA GLY A 266 21.80 -3.16 -0.78
C GLY A 266 21.37 -1.71 -1.02
N GLY A 267 21.76 -0.82 -0.11
CA GLY A 267 21.46 0.62 -0.17
C GLY A 267 20.57 1.09 0.98
N GLY A 268 20.16 2.36 0.90
CA GLY A 268 19.29 2.99 1.88
C GLY A 268 19.96 4.04 2.75
N VAL A 269 19.20 4.53 3.74
CA VAL A 269 19.70 5.50 4.72
C VAL A 269 20.38 4.79 5.88
N ALA A 270 21.27 5.50 6.56
CA ALA A 270 21.98 4.92 7.68
C ALA A 270 21.05 4.70 8.89
N LEU A 271 21.05 3.49 9.44
CA LEU A 271 20.21 3.10 10.57
C LEU A 271 20.89 3.33 11.94
N HIS A 272 21.84 4.28 12.01
CA HIS A 272 22.64 4.51 13.22
C HIS A 272 21.76 4.74 14.46
N GLY A 273 22.07 3.99 15.52
CA GLY A 273 21.33 4.09 16.79
C GLY A 273 19.91 3.54 16.75
N ARG A 274 19.49 2.86 15.67
CA ARG A 274 18.17 2.20 15.58
C ARG A 274 18.29 0.70 15.81
N VAL A 275 17.23 0.11 16.35
CA VAL A 275 17.13 -1.32 16.63
C VAL A 275 16.05 -1.93 15.76
N ALA A 276 16.35 -3.06 15.12
CA ALA A 276 15.35 -3.83 14.39
C ALA A 276 14.32 -4.42 15.36
N ARG A 277 13.05 -4.27 15.02
CA ARG A 277 11.89 -4.87 15.69
C ARG A 277 11.05 -5.59 14.64
N LEU A 278 10.54 -6.76 15.01
CA LEU A 278 9.64 -7.54 14.18
C LEU A 278 8.21 -7.35 14.71
N ALA A 279 7.29 -7.03 13.81
CA ALA A 279 5.86 -7.13 14.07
C ALA A 279 5.40 -8.51 13.59
N ASP A 280 4.83 -9.32 14.49
CA ASP A 280 4.16 -10.57 14.11
C ASP A 280 2.88 -10.22 13.34
N ILE A 281 2.84 -10.61 12.07
CA ILE A 281 1.72 -10.37 11.17
C ILE A 281 1.02 -11.66 10.77
N THR A 282 1.19 -12.76 11.50
CA THR A 282 0.61 -14.06 11.14
C THR A 282 -0.91 -13.99 10.98
N ALA A 283 -1.60 -13.30 11.89
CA ALA A 283 -3.06 -13.15 11.82
C ALA A 283 -3.53 -12.30 10.62
N THR A 284 -2.66 -11.44 10.07
CA THR A 284 -2.99 -10.52 8.97
C THR A 284 -2.23 -10.80 7.68
N ALA A 285 -1.46 -11.88 7.62
CA ALA A 285 -0.68 -12.23 6.43
C ALA A 285 -1.58 -12.53 5.22
N ALA A 286 -2.74 -13.15 5.45
CA ALA A 286 -3.74 -13.42 4.42
C ALA A 286 -4.31 -12.13 3.83
N ILE A 287 -4.75 -11.20 4.69
CA ILE A 287 -5.33 -9.93 4.22
C ILE A 287 -4.29 -9.04 3.55
N LYS A 288 -3.04 -9.05 4.04
CA LYS A 288 -1.90 -8.44 3.33
C LYS A 288 -1.79 -9.00 1.92
N ARG A 289 -1.73 -10.32 1.77
CA ARG A 289 -1.62 -10.97 0.45
C ARG A 289 -2.78 -10.54 -0.46
N SER A 290 -4.02 -10.56 0.02
CA SER A 290 -5.19 -10.11 -0.75
C SER A 290 -5.11 -8.65 -1.15
N ALA A 291 -4.62 -7.76 -0.29
CA ALA A 291 -4.43 -6.36 -0.65
C ALA A 291 -3.36 -6.18 -1.73
N LEU A 292 -2.28 -6.95 -1.68
CA LEU A 292 -1.23 -6.88 -2.69
C LEU A 292 -1.70 -7.31 -4.09
N THR A 293 -2.69 -8.20 -4.21
CA THR A 293 -3.23 -8.59 -5.53
C THR A 293 -4.10 -7.51 -6.18
N VAL A 294 -4.49 -6.49 -5.42
CA VAL A 294 -5.23 -5.34 -5.94
C VAL A 294 -4.35 -4.46 -6.84
N PHE A 295 -3.07 -4.29 -6.50
CA PHE A 295 -2.12 -3.45 -7.23
C PHE A 295 -1.65 -4.07 -8.55
N LYS A 296 -2.56 -4.49 -9.42
CA LYS A 296 -2.22 -5.16 -10.69
C LYS A 296 -1.39 -4.26 -11.60
N THR A 297 -1.45 -2.93 -11.52
CA THR A 297 -0.58 -2.05 -12.34
C THR A 297 0.87 -2.01 -11.84
N ARG A 298 1.10 -2.26 -10.54
CA ARG A 298 2.39 -2.08 -9.86
C ARG A 298 3.06 -3.37 -9.40
N LEU A 299 2.30 -4.46 -9.26
CA LEU A 299 2.78 -5.73 -8.73
C LEU A 299 2.43 -6.91 -9.63
N ARG A 300 3.38 -7.84 -9.71
CA ARG A 300 3.20 -9.17 -10.30
C ARG A 300 3.16 -10.24 -9.22
N ALA A 301 2.49 -11.36 -9.52
CA ALA A 301 2.40 -12.50 -8.59
C ALA A 301 3.77 -13.00 -8.05
N PRO A 302 4.87 -13.06 -8.84
CA PRO A 302 6.17 -13.42 -8.30
C PRO A 302 6.73 -12.43 -7.28
N GLN A 303 6.48 -11.13 -7.43
CA GLN A 303 6.90 -10.10 -6.46
C GLN A 303 6.13 -10.26 -5.15
N ILE A 304 4.82 -10.49 -5.24
CA ILE A 304 3.98 -10.75 -4.05
C ILE A 304 4.47 -12.01 -3.34
N ALA A 305 4.70 -13.11 -4.09
CA ALA A 305 5.19 -14.36 -3.53
C ALA A 305 6.56 -14.19 -2.83
N LEU A 306 7.47 -13.40 -3.43
CA LEU A 306 8.77 -13.08 -2.84
C LEU A 306 8.62 -12.36 -1.50
N CYS A 307 7.76 -11.34 -1.43
CA CYS A 307 7.50 -10.59 -0.20
C CYS A 307 6.88 -11.46 0.89
N MET A 308 5.91 -12.31 0.54
CA MET A 308 5.27 -13.21 1.51
C MET A 308 6.23 -14.29 2.01
N ALA A 309 7.10 -14.81 1.14
CA ALA A 309 8.14 -15.76 1.55
C ALA A 309 9.17 -15.10 2.47
N HIS A 310 9.55 -13.84 2.21
CA HIS A 310 10.43 -13.06 3.07
C HIS A 310 9.82 -12.84 4.45
N ALA A 311 8.54 -12.48 4.53
CA ALA A 311 7.85 -12.34 5.81
C ALA A 311 7.90 -13.64 6.64
N GLY A 312 7.77 -14.81 6.00
CA GLY A 312 7.93 -16.10 6.64
C GLY A 312 9.36 -16.38 7.13
N ARG A 313 10.38 -16.01 6.35
CA ARG A 313 11.80 -16.15 6.75
C ARG A 313 12.20 -15.21 7.89
N ALA A 314 11.58 -14.03 7.96
CA ALA A 314 11.88 -13.04 8.99
C ALA A 314 11.37 -13.47 10.38
N ALA A 315 10.33 -14.30 10.45
CA ALA A 315 9.73 -14.76 11.68
C ALA A 315 10.35 -16.08 12.18
N LYS A 316 10.35 -16.32 13.50
CA LYS A 316 10.69 -17.64 14.06
C LYS A 316 9.62 -18.69 13.75
N ALA A 317 8.36 -18.25 13.73
CA ALA A 317 7.18 -19.00 13.29
C ALA A 317 6.20 -18.01 12.67
N GLY A 318 5.45 -18.44 11.65
CA GLY A 318 4.42 -17.59 11.03
C GLY A 318 4.97 -16.57 10.03
N ALA A 319 4.68 -15.28 10.22
CA ALA A 319 5.07 -14.21 9.31
C ALA A 319 5.35 -12.92 10.08
N ALA A 320 6.37 -12.16 9.68
CA ALA A 320 6.72 -10.90 10.33
C ALA A 320 7.12 -9.80 9.35
N GLU A 321 6.90 -8.55 9.75
CA GLU A 321 7.41 -7.35 9.10
C GLU A 321 8.47 -6.67 9.97
N ARG A 322 9.51 -6.11 9.37
CA ARG A 322 10.62 -5.47 10.08
C ARG A 322 10.51 -3.95 10.05
N ARG A 323 10.73 -3.35 11.22
CA ARG A 323 10.86 -1.91 11.43
C ARG A 323 12.10 -1.58 12.26
N PHE A 324 12.61 -0.37 12.13
CA PHE A 324 13.79 0.13 12.83
C PHE A 324 13.41 1.35 13.66
N VAL A 325 13.52 1.20 14.98
CA VAL A 325 13.05 2.19 15.96
C VAL A 325 14.20 2.71 16.80
N THR A 326 14.03 3.88 17.41
CA THR A 326 14.96 4.38 18.43
C THR A 326 14.82 3.53 19.72
N PRO A 327 15.92 3.06 20.33
CA PRO A 327 15.87 2.29 21.58
C PRO A 327 15.14 3.03 22.70
N GLY A 328 14.42 2.30 23.56
CA GLY A 328 13.79 2.84 24.78
C GLY A 328 12.40 3.47 24.62
N VAL A 329 11.87 3.59 23.39
CA VAL A 329 10.52 4.18 23.15
C VAL A 329 9.43 3.12 22.96
N PHE A 330 9.77 1.96 22.42
CA PHE A 330 8.81 0.90 22.07
C PHE A 330 8.88 -0.33 22.99
N ASP A 331 9.62 -0.28 24.09
CA ASP A 331 9.83 -1.43 24.99
C ASP A 331 8.61 -1.74 25.90
N MET A 332 7.47 -1.07 25.67
CA MET A 332 6.21 -1.29 26.41
C MET A 332 5.15 -2.06 25.61
N GLU A 333 5.38 -2.39 24.34
CA GLU A 333 4.43 -3.14 23.49
C GLU A 333 4.81 -4.64 23.39
N GLN A 334 4.88 -5.36 24.51
CA GLN A 334 4.64 -6.81 24.55
C GLN A 334 4.04 -7.21 25.90
N PRO A 335 2.82 -7.78 25.95
CA PRO A 335 2.55 -8.87 26.88
C PRO A 335 3.27 -10.15 26.44
#